data_AF-A0A849FN57-F1
#
_entry.id   AF-A0A849FN57-F1
#
_cell.length_a   1.000
_cell.length_b   1.000
_cell.length_c   1.000
_cell.angle_alpha   90.00
_cell.angle_beta   90.00
_cell.angle_gamma   90.00
#
_symmetry.space_group_name_H-M   'P 1'
#
loop_
_entity.id
_entity.type
_entity.pdbx_description
1 polymer ?
#
loop_
_entity_poly.entity_id
_entity_poly.type
_entity_poly.pdbx_seq_one_letter_code
_entity_poly.pdbx_strand_id
1 'polypeptide(L)' 'LKSRPEVMEAHRLAGEIDYILKVRVENARAYDEFYQALISEVRIYNVTALLSMEEIKSTTALPL' A
#
# COMPACT_ATOMS: atom_id res chain seq x y z
N LEU A 1 -10.21 2.38 2.61
CA LEU A 1 -8.91 1.78 3.03
C LEU A 1 -9.08 0.48 3.83
N LYS A 2 -9.81 0.45 4.97
CA LYS A 2 -9.96 -0.78 5.79
C LYS A 2 -10.77 -1.92 5.15
N SER A 3 -11.50 -1.66 4.08
CA SER A 3 -12.38 -2.63 3.40
C SER A 3 -11.81 -3.19 2.08
N ARG A 4 -10.58 -2.81 1.71
CA ARG A 4 -9.98 -3.21 0.43
C ARG A 4 -9.05 -4.42 0.62
N PRO A 5 -9.34 -5.58 0.02
CA PRO A 5 -8.56 -6.81 0.22
C PRO A 5 -7.13 -6.71 -0.33
N GLU A 6 -6.85 -5.79 -1.25
CA GLU A 6 -5.52 -5.60 -1.84
C GLU A 6 -4.54 -4.96 -0.84
N VAL A 7 -5.06 -4.24 0.16
CA VAL A 7 -4.24 -3.57 1.19
C VAL A 7 -3.92 -4.56 2.30
N MET A 8 -2.69 -5.08 2.29
CA MET A 8 -2.19 -6.02 3.29
C MET A 8 -1.86 -5.33 4.61
N GLU A 9 -1.25 -4.16 4.52
CA GLU A 9 -0.87 -3.39 5.70
C GLU A 9 -1.08 -1.89 5.42
N ALA A 10 -1.58 -1.17 6.41
CA ALA A 10 -1.71 0.27 6.37
C ALA A 10 -1.27 0.84 7.70
N HIS A 11 -0.19 1.62 7.68
CA HIS A 11 0.40 2.21 8.87
C HIS A 11 0.32 3.73 8.77
N ARG A 12 -0.08 4.36 9.87
CA ARG A 12 0.04 5.81 10.03
C ARG A 12 1.38 6.07 10.71
N LEU A 13 2.23 6.83 10.05
CA LEU A 13 3.56 7.15 10.55
C LEU A 13 3.55 8.55 11.19
N ALA A 14 4.49 8.78 12.10
CA ALA A 14 4.83 10.13 12.54
C ALA A 14 6.12 10.53 11.81
N GLY A 15 6.04 11.41 10.82
CA GLY A 15 7.16 11.80 9.96
C GLY A 15 6.72 12.65 8.76
N GLU A 16 7.58 12.75 7.73
CA GLU A 16 7.26 13.48 6.48
C GLU A 16 6.16 12.81 5.65
N ILE A 17 5.99 11.50 5.81
CA ILE A 17 4.95 10.71 5.16
C ILE A 17 3.92 10.33 6.22
N ASP A 18 2.69 10.79 6.06
CA ASP A 18 1.61 10.53 7.03
C ASP A 18 1.17 9.06 7.01
N TYR A 19 1.18 8.42 5.84
CA TYR A 19 0.64 7.08 5.65
C TYR A 19 1.52 6.26 4.70
N ILE A 20 1.74 4.99 5.08
CA ILE A 20 2.32 3.99 4.20
C ILE A 20 1.36 2.82 4.05
N LEU A 21 1.17 2.39 2.80
CA LEU A 21 0.31 1.26 2.47
C LEU A 21 1.14 0.20 1.75
N LYS A 22 1.03 -1.04 2.23
CA LYS A 22 1.56 -2.23 1.55
C LYS A 22 0.41 -2.89 0.83
N VAL A 23 0.47 -2.90 -0.50
CA VAL A 23 -0.58 -3.41 -1.38
C VAL A 23 -0.03 -4.58 -2.18
N ARG A 24 -0.81 -5.67 -2.28
CA ARG A 24 -0.53 -6.78 -3.19
C ARG A 24 -1.65 -6.86 -4.22
N VAL A 25 -1.25 -6.89 -5.49
CA VAL A 25 -2.16 -6.99 -6.63
C VAL A 25 -1.65 -8.04 -7.61
N GLU A 26 -2.54 -8.58 -8.42
CA GLU A 26 -2.21 -9.64 -9.38
C GLU A 26 -1.34 -9.15 -10.54
N ASN A 27 -1.45 -7.88 -10.92
CA ASN A 27 -0.73 -7.30 -12.05
C ASN A 27 -0.70 -5.76 -11.99
N ALA A 28 0.06 -5.14 -12.90
CA ALA A 28 0.19 -3.69 -13.00
C ALA A 28 -1.12 -2.97 -13.34
N ARG A 29 -2.07 -3.62 -14.04
CA ARG A 29 -3.37 -3.03 -14.35
C ARG A 29 -4.25 -2.93 -13.11
N ALA A 30 -4.27 -3.98 -12.29
CA ALA A 30 -4.96 -3.98 -11.01
C ALA A 30 -4.37 -2.91 -10.05
N TYR A 31 -3.06 -2.66 -10.14
CA TYR A 31 -2.45 -1.52 -9.44
C TYR A 31 -2.99 -0.17 -9.92
N ASP A 32 -3.12 0.05 -11.23
CA ASP A 32 -3.64 1.31 -11.78
C ASP A 32 -5.10 1.54 -11.39
N GLU A 33 -5.95 0.52 -11.48
CA GLU A 33 -7.35 0.59 -11.04
C GLU A 33 -7.44 0.90 -9.53
N PHE A 34 -6.59 0.27 -8.71
CA PHE A 34 -6.48 0.57 -7.28
C PHE A 34 -6.05 2.03 -7.04
N TYR A 35 -5.03 2.50 -7.76
CA TYR A 35 -4.49 3.84 -7.64
C TYR A 35 -5.52 4.91 -8.03
N GLN A 36 -6.21 4.74 -9.16
CA GLN A 36 -7.29 5.61 -9.60
C GLN A 36 -8.43 5.66 -8.59
N ALA A 37 -8.85 4.51 -8.07
CA ALA A 37 -9.89 4.44 -7.05
C ALA A 37 -9.44 5.09 -5.72
N LEU A 38 -8.14 5.08 -5.41
CA LEU A 38 -7.59 5.69 -4.20
C LEU A 38 -7.56 7.22 -4.29
N ILE A 39 -7.10 7.79 -5.41
CA ILE A 39 -7.08 9.24 -5.64
C ILE A 39 -8.48 9.83 -5.77
N SER A 40 -9.46 9.02 -6.20
CA SER A 40 -10.86 9.45 -6.32
C SER A 40 -11.58 9.54 -4.97
N GLU A 41 -11.22 8.70 -4.00
CA GLU A 41 -11.88 8.66 -2.69
C GLU A 41 -11.19 9.54 -1.65
N VAL A 42 -9.90 9.81 -1.81
CA VAL A 42 -9.08 10.51 -0.81
C VAL A 42 -8.38 11.70 -1.47
N ARG A 43 -8.45 12.86 -0.81
CA ARG A 43 -7.60 14.00 -1.21
C ARG A 43 -6.16 13.72 -0.79
N ILE A 44 -5.34 13.33 -1.76
CA ILE A 44 -3.92 13.05 -1.55
C ILE A 44 -3.11 14.20 -2.15
N TYR A 45 -2.16 14.73 -1.38
CA TYR A 45 -1.29 15.82 -1.84
C TYR A 45 -0.13 15.31 -2.69
N ASN A 46 0.54 14.25 -2.23
CA ASN A 46 1.62 13.60 -2.95
C ASN A 46 1.52 12.08 -2.72
N VAL A 47 1.59 11.31 -3.81
CA VAL A 47 1.79 9.87 -3.76
C VAL A 47 3.16 9.55 -4.31
N THR A 48 3.92 8.77 -3.54
CA THR A 48 5.09 8.06 -4.03
C THR A 48 4.79 6.57 -4.01
N ALA A 49 4.84 5.94 -5.17
CA ALA A 49 4.65 4.51 -5.32
C ALA A 49 5.99 3.84 -5.58
N LEU A 50 6.31 2.84 -4.76
CA LEU A 50 7.50 2.01 -4.95
C LEU A 50 7.03 0.59 -5.25
N LEU A 51 7.43 0.07 -6.41
CA LEU A 51 7.20 -1.34 -6.74
C LEU A 51 8.33 -2.18 -6.16
N SER A 52 7.97 -3.13 -5.30
CA SER A 52 8.89 -4.17 -4.86
C SER A 52 9.17 -5.12 -6.02
N MET A 53 10.44 -5.26 -6.38
CA MET A 53 10.89 -6.19 -7.43
C MET A 53 11.02 -7.62 -6.90
N GLU A 54 11.47 -7.76 -5.65
CA GLU A 54 11.69 -9.04 -5.00
C GLU A 54 11.36 -8.94 -3.50
N GLU A 55 10.65 -9.93 -2.98
CA GLU A 55 10.39 -10.07 -1.54
C GLU A 55 11.47 -10.95 -0.90
N ILE A 56 12.47 -10.32 -0.28
CA ILE A 56 13.59 -11.04 0.36
C ILE A 56 13.13 -11.81 1.61
N LYS A 57 12.20 -11.24 2.39
CA LYS A 57 11.67 -11.85 3.61
C LYS A 57 10.29 -11.28 3.93
N SER A 58 9.30 -12.16 4.09
CA SER A 58 8.00 -11.83 4.66
C SER A 58 7.61 -12.88 5.68
N THR A 59 7.34 -12.43 6.91
CA THR A 59 6.79 -13.28 7.97
C THR A 59 5.83 -12.45 8.81
N THR A 60 4.72 -13.06 9.19
CA THR A 60 3.79 -12.51 10.18
C THR A 60 4.11 -13.02 11.59
N ALA A 61 5.02 -13.98 11.72
CA ALA A 61 5.44 -14.53 13.00
C ALA A 61 6.36 -13.52 13.72
N LEU A 62 5.95 -13.12 14.92
CA LEU A 62 6.79 -12.35 15.82
C LEU A 62 7.87 -13.26 16.41
N PRO A 63 9.12 -12.79 16.52
CA PRO A 63 10.15 -13.51 17.28
C PRO A 63 9.78 -13.43 18.76
N LEU A 64 9.25 -14.52 19.30
CA LEU A 64 8.99 -14.74 20.72
C LEU A 64 10.03 -15.69 21.29
#